data_AF-A0A5E4D3Z9-F1
#
_entry.id   AF-A0A5E4D3Z9-F1
#
_cell.length_a   1.000
_cell.length_b   1.000
_cell.length_c   1.000
_cell.angle_alpha   90.00
_cell.angle_beta   90.00
_cell.angle_gamma   90.00
#
_symmetry.space_group_name_H-M   'P 1'
#
loop_
_entity.id
_entity.type
_entity.pdbx_description
1 polymer ?
#
loop_
_entity_poly.entity_id
_entity_poly.type
_entity_poly.pdbx_seq_one_letter_code
_entity_poly.pdbx_strand_id
1 'polypeptide(L)'
;MFNMPLFLASDLIEELEEKLNDALHQKQLLTLRLDSQLTFQQKDARKYQELMKQEMETILLRQKQLEETNHQLREKAGDIRRNLRDFELTEEQYTKLKTFPEDQLSIPEYISIRFYELVNPLRKEIYELHVKKNDLSEELSTNKGQLKQLTETYEEERRNYSELQIRCQRLALELADTKQLIQQGDYRQENYDKVKSERDALEQEVFELRRKHEILEASHITQAKERNELSKEVATLQQTVTLLQKDKEYLNRQNMELSVRCAHEEDRLERLQAQLEETKKAREEMYEKYVTSRDHYKIEYENKLQDELEQIRLKTHQEIEQLRNASKEIYERENRNLREARDNAMAEKDRAVMAEKDALEKHDQLLDR
;
A
#
# COMPACT_ATOMS: atom_id res chain seq x y z
N MET A 1 1.10 122.22 206.35
CA MET A 1 1.88 121.00 206.66
C MET A 1 1.00 119.81 206.27
N PHE A 2 1.52 118.89 205.44
CA PHE A 2 1.03 117.51 205.25
C PHE A 2 -0.33 117.24 204.56
N ASN A 3 -0.35 116.14 203.79
CA ASN A 3 -1.48 115.34 203.28
C ASN A 3 -2.48 115.93 202.26
N MET A 4 -2.47 115.43 201.01
CA MET A 4 -3.63 114.73 200.41
C MET A 4 -3.32 114.11 199.02
N PRO A 5 -3.49 112.78 198.86
CA PRO A 5 -3.54 112.02 197.60
C PRO A 5 -5.01 111.80 197.12
N LEU A 6 -5.21 111.10 195.99
CA LEU A 6 -6.44 110.41 195.52
C LEU A 6 -7.44 111.05 194.53
N PHE A 7 -7.45 112.34 194.20
CA PHE A 7 -8.58 112.88 193.41
C PHE A 7 -8.47 112.83 191.88
N LEU A 8 -7.34 112.41 191.28
CA LEU A 8 -7.15 112.42 189.81
C LEU A 8 -7.09 111.04 189.14
N ALA A 9 -7.24 109.95 189.90
CA ALA A 9 -7.23 108.58 189.37
C ALA A 9 -8.63 108.01 189.07
N SER A 10 -9.70 108.67 189.53
CA SER A 10 -11.09 108.20 189.37
C SER A 10 -11.70 108.64 188.04
N ASP A 11 -11.49 109.90 187.64
CA ASP A 11 -12.13 110.48 186.45
C ASP A 11 -11.63 109.86 185.13
N LEU A 12 -10.41 109.30 185.11
CA LEU A 12 -9.86 108.61 183.93
C LEU A 12 -10.40 107.18 183.76
N ILE A 13 -10.86 106.55 184.84
CA ILE A 13 -11.37 105.17 184.81
C ILE A 13 -12.84 105.16 184.34
N GLU A 14 -13.65 106.12 184.78
CA GLU A 14 -15.03 106.28 184.29
C GLU A 14 -15.08 106.59 182.78
N GLU A 15 -14.20 107.45 182.26
CA GLU A 15 -14.13 107.74 180.81
C GLU A 15 -13.74 106.53 179.94
N LEU A 16 -12.99 105.58 180.51
CA LEU A 16 -12.57 104.36 179.79
C LEU A 16 -13.65 103.26 179.84
N GLU A 17 -14.44 103.19 180.92
CA GLU A 17 -15.57 102.27 181.03
C GLU A 17 -16.73 102.68 180.10
N GLU A 18 -16.97 103.97 179.93
CA GLU A 18 -17.99 104.48 178.99
C GLU A 18 -17.62 104.15 177.53
N LYS A 19 -16.34 104.34 177.15
CA LYS A 19 -15.83 103.96 175.82
C LYS A 19 -15.88 102.45 175.56
N LEU A 20 -15.71 101.61 176.57
CA LEU A 20 -15.81 100.16 176.43
C LEU A 20 -17.25 99.70 176.17
N ASN A 21 -18.22 100.32 176.86
CA ASN A 21 -19.63 100.02 176.66
C ASN A 21 -20.13 100.45 175.28
N ASP A 22 -19.69 101.62 174.78
CA ASP A 22 -20.00 102.05 173.41
C ASP A 22 -19.43 101.10 172.35
N ALA A 23 -18.20 100.60 172.55
CA ALA A 23 -17.59 99.62 171.66
C ALA A 23 -18.35 98.28 171.66
N LEU A 24 -18.84 97.84 172.82
CA LEU A 24 -19.67 96.63 172.92
C LEU A 24 -21.03 96.78 172.23
N HIS A 25 -21.65 97.96 172.34
CA HIS A 25 -22.94 98.22 171.69
C HIS A 25 -22.79 98.28 170.16
N GLN A 26 -21.72 98.93 169.65
CA GLN A 26 -21.40 98.91 168.22
C GLN A 26 -21.16 97.50 167.68
N LYS A 27 -20.46 96.64 168.44
CA LYS A 27 -20.25 95.23 168.06
C LYS A 27 -21.56 94.46 167.97
N GLN A 28 -22.46 94.61 168.94
CA GLN A 28 -23.77 93.94 168.90
C GLN A 28 -24.60 94.40 167.69
N LEU A 29 -24.57 95.69 167.37
CA LEU A 29 -25.29 96.26 166.23
C LEU A 29 -24.74 95.76 164.89
N LEU A 30 -23.42 95.64 164.76
CA LEU A 30 -22.78 95.03 163.58
C LEU A 30 -23.11 93.55 163.43
N THR A 31 -23.17 92.81 164.55
CA THR A 31 -23.48 91.37 164.53
C THR A 31 -24.91 91.12 164.04
N LEU A 32 -25.89 91.89 164.53
CA LEU A 32 -27.28 91.83 164.06
C LEU A 32 -27.41 92.21 162.58
N ARG A 33 -26.63 93.20 162.12
CA ARG A 33 -26.63 93.61 160.71
C ARG A 33 -26.10 92.50 159.80
N LEU A 34 -25.05 91.80 160.23
CA LEU A 34 -24.47 90.67 159.49
C LEU A 34 -25.44 89.48 159.41
N ASP A 35 -26.10 89.13 160.52
CA ASP A 35 -27.11 88.06 160.55
C ASP A 35 -28.32 88.39 159.67
N SER A 36 -28.75 89.66 159.65
CA SER A 36 -29.82 90.10 158.73
C SER A 36 -29.43 89.96 157.26
N GLN A 37 -28.16 90.22 156.90
CA GLN A 37 -27.65 90.05 155.54
C GLN A 37 -27.53 88.57 155.15
N LEU A 38 -27.02 87.72 156.04
CA LEU A 38 -26.90 86.28 155.81
C LEU A 38 -28.26 85.60 155.60
N THR A 39 -29.26 85.98 156.41
CA THR A 39 -30.62 85.43 156.27
C THR A 39 -31.31 85.90 154.98
N PHE A 40 -31.06 87.12 154.52
CA PHE A 40 -31.54 87.61 153.23
C PHE A 40 -30.90 86.84 152.06
N GLN A 41 -29.57 86.66 152.07
CA GLN A 41 -28.87 85.89 151.03
C GLN A 41 -29.33 84.42 150.97
N GLN A 42 -29.57 83.77 152.11
CA GLN A 42 -30.08 82.40 152.13
C GLN A 42 -31.49 82.30 151.53
N LYS A 43 -32.37 83.28 151.78
CA LYS A 43 -33.72 83.31 151.18
C LYS A 43 -33.67 83.54 149.67
N ASP A 44 -32.82 84.43 149.19
CA ASP A 44 -32.66 84.69 147.75
C ASP A 44 -32.04 83.49 147.03
N ALA A 45 -31.06 82.81 147.64
CA ALA A 45 -30.48 81.58 147.08
C ALA A 45 -31.55 80.47 146.94
N ARG A 46 -32.43 80.31 147.93
CA ARG A 46 -33.54 79.33 147.85
C ARG A 46 -34.53 79.66 146.74
N LYS A 47 -34.91 80.93 146.59
CA LYS A 47 -35.79 81.37 145.49
C LYS A 47 -35.16 81.09 144.12
N TYR A 48 -33.87 81.40 143.96
CA TYR A 48 -33.14 81.08 142.73
C TYR A 48 -33.11 79.57 142.44
N GLN A 49 -32.92 78.75 143.48
CA GLN A 49 -32.89 77.30 143.35
C GLN A 49 -34.26 76.71 142.95
N GLU A 50 -35.34 77.25 143.51
CA GLU A 50 -36.72 76.87 143.13
C GLU A 50 -37.06 77.29 141.70
N LEU A 51 -36.66 78.50 141.29
CA LEU A 51 -36.88 78.99 139.92
C LEU A 51 -36.12 78.12 138.90
N MET A 52 -34.85 77.80 139.18
CA MET A 52 -34.03 76.95 138.32
C MET A 52 -34.58 75.51 138.25
N LYS A 53 -35.19 75.01 139.33
CA LYS A 53 -35.86 73.71 139.34
C LYS A 53 -37.12 73.71 138.47
N GLN A 54 -37.93 74.76 138.53
CA GLN A 54 -39.11 74.92 137.66
C GLN A 54 -38.74 75.03 136.18
N GLU A 55 -37.67 75.79 135.86
CA GLU A 55 -37.15 75.88 134.49
C GLU A 55 -36.64 74.52 133.99
N MET A 56 -35.89 73.79 134.83
CA MET A 56 -35.40 72.45 134.52
C MET A 56 -36.55 71.46 134.27
N GLU A 57 -37.61 71.49 135.10
CA GLU A 57 -38.79 70.66 134.92
C GLU A 57 -39.53 70.97 133.60
N THR A 58 -39.59 72.25 133.21
CA THR A 58 -40.20 72.68 131.95
C THR A 58 -39.38 72.19 130.74
N ILE A 59 -38.05 72.26 130.81
CA ILE A 59 -37.15 71.74 129.78
C ILE A 59 -37.27 70.22 129.67
N LEU A 60 -37.30 69.49 130.79
CA LEU A 60 -37.48 68.03 130.82
C LEU A 60 -38.81 67.60 130.19
N LEU A 61 -39.91 68.30 130.50
CA LEU A 61 -41.22 68.03 129.90
C LEU A 61 -41.17 68.25 128.38
N ARG A 62 -40.52 69.34 127.93
CA ARG A 62 -40.36 69.61 126.50
C ARG A 62 -39.49 68.57 125.80
N GLN A 63 -38.42 68.12 126.44
CA GLN A 63 -37.55 67.06 125.92
C GLN A 63 -38.33 65.75 125.75
N LYS A 64 -39.13 65.37 126.75
CA LYS A 64 -39.96 64.15 126.68
C LYS A 64 -40.96 64.20 125.51
N GLN A 65 -41.62 65.34 125.31
CA GLN A 65 -42.52 65.54 124.15
C GLN A 65 -41.76 65.42 122.81
N LEU A 66 -40.54 65.96 122.73
CA LEU A 66 -39.71 65.85 121.52
C LEU A 66 -39.26 64.41 121.27
N GLU A 67 -38.93 63.64 122.30
CA GLU A 67 -38.54 62.23 122.17
C GLU A 67 -39.73 61.36 121.73
N GLU A 68 -40.92 61.57 122.31
CA GLU A 68 -42.15 60.88 121.90
C GLU A 68 -42.53 61.20 120.44
N THR A 69 -42.46 62.46 120.03
CA THR A 69 -42.70 62.85 118.64
C THR A 69 -41.65 62.27 117.68
N ASN A 70 -40.38 62.21 118.07
CA ASN A 70 -39.32 61.60 117.26
C ASN A 70 -39.53 60.09 117.11
N HIS A 71 -39.97 59.40 118.16
CA HIS A 71 -40.29 57.98 118.11
C HIS A 71 -41.46 57.70 117.14
N GLN A 72 -42.56 58.46 117.25
CA GLN A 72 -43.70 58.36 116.34
C GLN A 72 -43.31 58.65 114.88
N LEU A 73 -42.43 59.62 114.64
CA LEU A 73 -41.93 59.91 113.29
C LEU A 73 -41.07 58.77 112.73
N ARG A 74 -40.27 58.10 113.57
CA ARG A 74 -39.48 56.93 113.16
C ARG A 74 -40.35 55.73 112.82
N GLU A 75 -41.39 55.45 113.62
CA GLU A 75 -42.36 54.39 113.30
C GLU A 75 -43.10 54.69 111.99
N LYS A 76 -43.62 55.91 111.84
CA LYS A 76 -44.27 56.35 110.59
C LYS A 76 -43.34 56.22 109.37
N ALA A 77 -42.06 56.58 109.51
CA ALA A 77 -41.08 56.40 108.43
C ALA A 77 -40.81 54.91 108.11
N GLY A 78 -40.82 54.04 109.13
CA GLY A 78 -40.67 52.60 108.97
C GLY A 78 -41.88 51.95 108.28
N ASP A 79 -43.08 52.40 108.61
CA ASP A 79 -44.33 51.95 107.96
C ASP A 79 -44.38 52.37 106.50
N ILE A 80 -44.00 53.62 106.20
CA ILE A 80 -43.86 54.07 104.81
C ILE A 80 -42.89 53.15 104.06
N ARG A 81 -41.68 52.90 104.55
CA ARG A 81 -40.70 52.03 103.86
C ARG A 81 -41.20 50.60 103.59
N ARG A 82 -42.00 50.03 104.49
CA ARG A 82 -42.59 48.69 104.28
C ARG A 82 -43.67 48.72 103.20
N ASN A 83 -44.52 49.75 103.23
CA ASN A 83 -45.57 49.95 102.23
C ASN A 83 -45.01 50.29 100.84
N LEU A 84 -43.76 50.76 100.74
CA LEU A 84 -43.09 51.06 99.47
C LEU A 84 -42.32 49.86 98.84
N ARG A 85 -42.52 48.61 99.29
CA ARG A 85 -41.83 47.44 98.71
C ARG A 85 -42.52 46.84 97.50
N ASP A 86 -43.85 46.80 97.53
CA ASP A 86 -44.64 46.10 96.53
C ASP A 86 -45.53 47.11 95.79
N PHE A 87 -45.04 47.61 94.66
CA PHE A 87 -45.79 48.50 93.77
C PHE A 87 -46.23 47.77 92.52
N GLU A 88 -47.43 47.21 92.55
CA GLU A 88 -48.07 46.67 91.37
C GLU A 88 -49.42 47.34 91.18
N LEU A 89 -49.49 48.22 90.17
CA LEU A 89 -50.73 48.82 89.71
C LEU A 89 -51.14 48.19 88.39
N THR A 90 -52.40 47.80 88.30
CA THR A 90 -53.06 47.52 87.02
C THR A 90 -53.45 48.82 86.32
N GLU A 91 -53.65 48.79 85.01
CA GLU A 91 -54.04 49.97 84.20
C GLU A 91 -55.38 50.58 84.70
N GLU A 92 -56.28 49.75 85.20
CA GLU A 92 -57.55 50.16 85.83
C GLU A 92 -57.36 50.87 87.18
N GLN A 93 -56.35 50.46 87.97
CA GLN A 93 -56.05 51.09 89.26
C GLN A 93 -55.28 52.40 89.07
N TYR A 94 -54.37 52.45 88.10
CA TYR A 94 -53.65 53.67 87.72
C TYR A 94 -54.62 54.78 87.27
N THR A 95 -55.56 54.45 86.37
CA THR A 95 -56.54 55.43 85.85
C THR A 95 -57.43 56.00 86.95
N LYS A 96 -57.84 55.18 87.92
CA LYS A 96 -58.61 55.62 89.10
C LYS A 96 -57.79 56.48 90.06
N LEU A 97 -56.52 56.14 90.31
CA LEU A 97 -55.68 56.91 91.24
C LEU A 97 -55.21 58.25 90.64
N LYS A 98 -55.02 58.32 89.32
CA LYS A 98 -54.62 59.54 88.61
C LYS A 98 -55.69 60.65 88.60
N THR A 99 -56.96 60.31 88.82
CA THR A 99 -58.03 61.32 88.88
C THR A 99 -58.02 62.13 90.18
N PHE A 100 -57.30 61.68 91.20
CA PHE A 100 -57.19 62.40 92.48
C PHE A 100 -56.05 63.43 92.45
N PRO A 101 -56.23 64.62 93.08
CA PRO A 101 -55.17 65.59 93.27
C PRO A 101 -54.02 65.02 94.12
N GLU A 102 -52.79 65.49 93.90
CA GLU A 102 -51.59 65.04 94.65
C GLU A 102 -51.73 65.21 96.16
N ASP A 103 -52.48 66.22 96.61
CA ASP A 103 -52.72 66.51 98.03
C ASP A 103 -53.65 65.50 98.72
N GLN A 104 -54.38 64.68 97.95
CA GLN A 104 -55.32 63.68 98.46
C GLN A 104 -54.78 62.25 98.36
N LEU A 105 -53.62 62.06 97.72
CA LEU A 105 -53.01 60.75 97.52
C LEU A 105 -52.13 60.39 98.72
N SER A 106 -52.23 59.15 99.17
CA SER A 106 -51.26 58.64 100.14
C SER A 106 -49.88 58.51 99.48
N ILE A 107 -48.81 58.62 100.28
CA ILE A 107 -47.42 58.50 99.81
C ILE A 107 -47.20 57.21 98.98
N PRO A 108 -47.73 56.02 99.37
CA PRO A 108 -47.62 54.82 98.54
C PRO A 108 -48.38 54.92 97.21
N GLU A 109 -49.58 55.51 97.18
CA GLU A 109 -50.36 55.67 95.95
C GLU A 109 -49.67 56.63 94.97
N TYR A 110 -49.16 57.75 95.47
CA TYR A 110 -48.37 58.70 94.68
C TYR A 110 -47.14 58.03 94.05
N ILE A 111 -46.37 57.28 94.84
CA ILE A 111 -45.18 56.58 94.36
C ILE A 111 -45.56 55.46 93.38
N SER A 112 -46.68 54.75 93.62
CA SER A 112 -47.19 53.73 92.71
C SER A 112 -47.54 54.30 91.35
N ILE A 113 -48.23 55.46 91.29
CA ILE A 113 -48.54 56.17 90.04
C ILE A 113 -47.25 56.52 89.30
N ARG A 114 -46.27 57.12 89.98
CA ARG A 114 -44.98 57.51 89.36
C ARG A 114 -44.18 56.30 88.88
N PHE A 115 -44.17 55.22 89.65
CA PHE A 115 -43.52 53.97 89.28
C PHE A 115 -44.19 53.35 88.05
N TYR A 116 -45.52 53.32 88.01
CA TYR A 116 -46.28 52.86 86.85
C TYR A 116 -46.01 53.72 85.61
N GLU A 117 -45.98 55.04 85.73
CA GLU A 117 -45.68 55.97 84.62
C GLU A 117 -44.28 55.76 84.03
N LEU A 118 -43.30 55.38 84.84
CA LEU A 118 -41.93 55.14 84.37
C LEU A 118 -41.72 53.69 83.88
N VAL A 119 -42.26 52.71 84.58
CA VAL A 119 -41.97 51.29 84.35
C VAL A 119 -42.89 50.68 83.30
N ASN A 120 -44.16 51.10 83.21
CA ASN A 120 -45.10 50.53 82.25
C ASN A 120 -44.72 50.80 80.78
N PRO A 121 -44.25 52.00 80.39
CA PRO A 121 -43.75 52.23 79.03
C PRO A 121 -42.55 51.33 78.69
N LEU A 122 -41.61 51.16 79.62
CA LEU A 122 -40.47 50.27 79.45
C LEU A 122 -40.91 48.79 79.32
N ARG A 123 -41.91 48.35 80.09
CA ARG A 123 -42.50 47.01 79.95
C ARG A 123 -43.17 46.82 78.59
N LYS A 124 -43.92 47.82 78.10
CA LYS A 124 -44.53 47.80 76.77
C LYS A 124 -43.45 47.73 75.68
N GLU A 125 -42.39 48.53 75.80
CA GLU A 125 -41.25 48.50 74.88
C GLU A 125 -40.53 47.13 74.89
N ILE A 126 -40.27 46.54 76.06
CA ILE A 126 -39.68 45.19 76.16
C ILE A 126 -40.58 44.15 75.48
N TYR A 127 -41.90 44.23 75.69
CA TYR A 127 -42.84 43.33 75.04
C TYR A 127 -42.82 43.49 73.52
N GLU A 128 -42.88 44.72 73.01
CA GLU A 128 -42.79 45.02 71.58
C GLU A 128 -41.47 44.53 70.97
N LEU A 129 -40.35 44.74 71.66
CA LEU A 129 -39.04 44.24 71.23
C LEU A 129 -39.00 42.71 71.23
N HIS A 130 -39.65 42.06 72.20
CA HIS A 130 -39.73 40.60 72.25
C HIS A 130 -40.58 40.05 71.10
N VAL A 131 -41.71 40.68 70.78
CA VAL A 131 -42.53 40.30 69.62
C VAL A 131 -41.73 40.50 68.33
N LYS A 132 -41.12 41.66 68.12
CA LYS A 132 -40.26 41.93 66.95
C LYS A 132 -39.11 40.93 66.82
N LYS A 133 -38.48 40.55 67.94
CA LYS A 133 -37.42 39.53 67.94
C LYS A 133 -37.94 38.17 67.46
N ASN A 134 -39.13 37.77 67.90
CA ASN A 134 -39.74 36.52 67.48
C ASN A 134 -40.09 36.55 65.99
N ASP A 135 -40.73 37.63 65.53
CA ASP A 135 -41.10 37.81 64.12
C ASP A 135 -39.85 37.73 63.21
N LEU A 136 -38.79 38.48 63.56
CA LEU A 136 -37.52 38.45 62.84
C LEU A 136 -36.84 37.08 62.89
N SER A 137 -36.99 36.33 63.97
CA SER A 137 -36.45 34.96 64.08
C SER A 137 -37.20 33.98 63.19
N GLU A 138 -38.53 34.12 63.08
CA GLU A 138 -39.35 33.31 62.18
C GLU A 138 -39.03 33.63 60.72
N GLU A 139 -38.95 34.92 60.35
CA GLU A 139 -38.53 35.37 59.02
C GLU A 139 -37.12 34.85 58.66
N LEU A 140 -36.18 34.90 59.61
CA LEU A 140 -34.84 34.35 59.41
C LEU A 140 -34.87 32.83 59.18
N SER A 141 -35.76 32.12 59.88
CA SER A 141 -35.95 30.68 59.71
C SER A 141 -36.53 30.34 58.34
N THR A 142 -37.58 31.05 57.91
CA THR A 142 -38.20 30.87 56.59
C THR A 142 -37.23 31.19 55.47
N ASN A 143 -36.48 32.29 55.59
CA ASN A 143 -35.47 32.66 54.60
C ASN A 143 -34.34 31.63 54.51
N LYS A 144 -33.89 31.06 55.64
CA LYS A 144 -32.94 29.93 55.64
C LYS A 144 -33.50 28.69 54.96
N GLY A 145 -34.79 28.39 55.14
CA GLY A 145 -35.47 27.28 54.47
C GLY A 145 -35.54 27.48 52.96
N GLN A 146 -35.97 28.66 52.51
CA GLN A 146 -36.01 29.02 51.09
C GLN A 146 -34.63 28.98 50.45
N LEU A 147 -33.61 29.48 51.13
CA LEU A 147 -32.24 29.47 50.63
C LEU A 147 -31.71 28.04 50.45
N LYS A 148 -32.03 27.13 51.38
CA LYS A 148 -31.69 25.71 51.24
C LYS A 148 -32.37 25.05 50.04
N GLN A 149 -33.68 25.26 49.88
CA GLN A 149 -34.42 24.72 48.73
C GLN A 149 -33.88 25.27 47.41
N LEU A 150 -33.55 26.57 47.36
CA LEU A 150 -32.96 27.18 46.17
C LEU A 150 -31.57 26.61 45.86
N THR A 151 -30.75 26.34 46.88
CA THR A 151 -29.45 25.69 46.66
C THR A 151 -29.58 24.25 46.19
N GLU A 152 -30.54 23.48 46.71
CA GLU A 152 -30.79 22.09 46.31
C GLU A 152 -31.25 22.04 44.84
N THR A 153 -32.25 22.85 44.47
CA THR A 153 -32.72 22.94 43.08
C THR A 153 -31.62 23.39 42.10
N TYR A 154 -30.77 24.35 42.50
CA TYR A 154 -29.63 24.77 41.69
C TYR A 154 -28.62 23.63 41.47
N GLU A 155 -28.33 22.85 42.51
CA GLU A 155 -27.43 21.70 42.39
C GLU A 155 -28.02 20.60 41.50
N GLU A 156 -29.32 20.33 41.58
CA GLU A 156 -30.02 19.39 40.72
C GLU A 156 -29.98 19.83 39.26
N GLU A 157 -30.32 21.08 38.96
CA GLU A 157 -30.25 21.64 37.61
C GLU A 157 -28.82 21.59 37.05
N ARG A 158 -27.82 21.87 37.89
CA ARG A 158 -26.41 21.76 37.50
C ARG A 158 -26.03 20.31 37.14
N ARG A 159 -26.52 19.31 37.88
CA ARG A 159 -26.30 17.89 37.57
C ARG A 159 -27.00 17.52 36.25
N ASN A 160 -28.28 17.88 36.10
CA ASN A 160 -29.07 17.65 34.89
C ASN A 160 -28.40 18.26 33.65
N TYR A 161 -27.90 19.49 33.75
CA TYR A 161 -27.18 20.16 32.68
C TYR A 161 -25.92 19.38 32.27
N SER A 162 -25.14 18.89 33.25
CA SER A 162 -23.93 18.10 32.97
C SER A 162 -24.25 16.76 32.29
N GLU A 163 -25.33 16.09 32.70
CA GLU A 163 -25.79 14.84 32.08
C GLU A 163 -26.29 15.07 30.65
N LEU A 164 -27.06 16.14 30.43
CA LEU A 164 -27.49 16.56 29.09
C LEU A 164 -26.29 16.89 28.19
N GLN A 165 -25.27 17.56 28.72
CA GLN A 165 -24.06 17.87 27.96
C GLN A 165 -23.31 16.60 27.53
N ILE A 166 -23.15 15.63 28.43
CA ILE A 166 -22.54 14.33 28.11
C ILE A 166 -23.37 13.59 27.06
N ARG A 167 -24.70 13.60 27.19
CA ARG A 167 -25.60 12.98 26.21
C ARG A 167 -25.48 13.64 24.83
N CYS A 168 -25.42 14.97 24.76
CA CYS A 168 -25.21 15.71 23.52
C CYS A 168 -23.87 15.36 22.86
N GLN A 169 -22.79 15.24 23.64
CA GLN A 169 -21.48 14.82 23.12
C GLN A 169 -21.53 13.40 22.55
N ARG A 170 -22.17 12.47 23.27
CA ARG A 170 -22.35 11.10 22.80
C ARG A 170 -23.15 11.03 21.50
N LEU A 171 -24.28 11.74 21.43
CA LEU A 171 -25.10 11.81 20.22
C LEU A 171 -24.35 12.43 19.05
N ALA A 172 -23.48 13.42 19.29
CA ALA A 172 -22.64 14.00 18.24
C ALA A 172 -21.64 12.98 17.66
N LEU A 173 -21.07 12.11 18.50
CA LEU A 173 -20.19 11.02 18.06
C LEU A 173 -20.97 9.97 17.26
N GLU A 174 -22.11 9.50 17.78
CA GLU A 174 -22.97 8.54 17.07
C GLU A 174 -23.45 9.09 15.71
N LEU A 175 -23.72 10.39 15.62
CA LEU A 175 -24.06 11.07 14.37
C LEU A 175 -22.87 11.17 13.40
N ALA A 176 -21.64 11.29 13.90
CA ALA A 176 -20.44 11.26 13.06
C ALA A 176 -20.19 9.85 12.50
N ASP A 177 -20.30 8.81 13.34
CA ASP A 177 -20.12 7.41 12.94
C ASP A 177 -21.15 6.99 11.89
N THR A 178 -22.42 7.35 12.08
CA THR A 178 -23.48 7.06 11.10
C THR A 178 -23.25 7.78 9.77
N LYS A 179 -22.80 9.04 9.78
CA LYS A 179 -22.40 9.75 8.55
C LYS A 179 -21.26 9.05 7.84
N GLN A 180 -20.26 8.55 8.57
CA GLN A 180 -19.14 7.82 7.98
C GLN A 180 -19.60 6.50 7.35
N LEU A 181 -20.49 5.76 8.01
CA LEU A 181 -21.05 4.52 7.47
C LEU A 181 -21.86 4.77 6.19
N ILE A 182 -22.65 5.85 6.15
CA ILE A 182 -23.39 6.26 4.95
C ILE A 182 -22.41 6.57 3.82
N GLN A 183 -21.37 7.39 4.06
CA GLN A 183 -20.36 7.71 3.05
C GLN A 183 -19.64 6.46 2.50
N GLN A 184 -19.33 5.49 3.36
CA GLN A 184 -18.75 4.22 2.92
C GLN A 184 -19.74 3.40 2.08
N GLY A 185 -21.03 3.42 2.43
CA GLY A 185 -22.10 2.80 1.66
C GLY A 185 -22.23 3.43 0.28
N ASP A 186 -22.31 4.76 0.22
CA ASP A 186 -22.41 5.53 -1.02
C ASP A 186 -21.21 5.26 -1.94
N TYR A 187 -19.99 5.28 -1.40
CA TYR A 187 -18.77 4.95 -2.16
C TYR A 187 -18.81 3.54 -2.75
N ARG A 188 -19.34 2.55 -2.01
CA ARG A 188 -19.49 1.17 -2.53
C ARG A 188 -20.54 1.13 -3.64
N GLN A 189 -21.65 1.85 -3.48
CA GLN A 189 -22.73 1.89 -4.45
C GLN A 189 -22.29 2.57 -5.76
N GLU A 190 -21.64 3.73 -5.67
CA GLU A 190 -21.12 4.46 -6.84
C GLU A 190 -20.09 3.64 -7.62
N ASN A 191 -19.23 2.88 -6.93
CA ASN A 191 -18.21 2.06 -7.58
C ASN A 191 -18.72 0.69 -8.04
N TYR A 192 -19.89 0.24 -7.59
CA TYR A 192 -20.40 -1.08 -7.90
C TYR A 192 -20.52 -1.33 -9.40
N ASP A 193 -21.10 -0.39 -10.15
CA ASP A 193 -21.31 -0.53 -11.59
C ASP A 193 -19.98 -0.58 -12.36
N LYS A 194 -18.97 0.17 -11.90
CA LYS A 194 -17.63 0.14 -12.49
C LYS A 194 -16.97 -1.21 -12.24
N VAL A 195 -16.93 -1.67 -10.99
CA VAL A 195 -16.32 -2.97 -10.63
C VAL A 195 -17.06 -4.11 -11.34
N LYS A 196 -18.39 -4.04 -11.42
CA LYS A 196 -19.21 -5.02 -12.13
C LYS A 196 -18.90 -5.04 -13.63
N SER A 197 -18.80 -3.88 -14.28
CA SER A 197 -18.48 -3.82 -15.71
C SER A 197 -17.06 -4.29 -16.02
N GLU A 198 -16.07 -3.97 -15.17
CA GLU A 198 -14.71 -4.53 -15.28
C GLU A 198 -14.71 -6.05 -15.11
N ARG A 199 -15.46 -6.56 -14.14
CA ARG A 199 -15.63 -8.01 -13.91
C ARG A 199 -16.28 -8.69 -15.11
N ASP A 200 -17.36 -8.14 -15.64
CA ASP A 200 -18.07 -8.67 -16.81
C ASP A 200 -17.17 -8.67 -18.06
N ALA A 201 -16.37 -7.62 -18.26
CA ALA A 201 -15.40 -7.54 -19.35
C ALA A 201 -14.32 -8.62 -19.24
N LEU A 202 -13.74 -8.82 -18.05
CA LEU A 202 -12.75 -9.87 -17.81
C LEU A 202 -13.35 -11.27 -17.98
N GLU A 203 -14.58 -11.50 -17.54
CA GLU A 203 -15.28 -12.77 -17.77
C GLU A 203 -15.44 -13.06 -19.27
N GLN A 204 -15.80 -12.04 -20.06
CA GLN A 204 -15.91 -12.15 -21.50
C GLN A 204 -14.56 -12.45 -22.17
N GLU A 205 -13.49 -11.76 -21.76
CA GLU A 205 -12.13 -12.02 -22.27
C GLU A 205 -11.67 -13.46 -21.96
N VAL A 206 -11.92 -13.95 -20.74
CA VAL A 206 -11.60 -15.32 -20.35
C VAL A 206 -12.37 -16.33 -21.20
N PHE A 207 -13.65 -16.07 -21.46
CA PHE A 207 -14.48 -16.92 -22.32
C PHE A 207 -13.92 -16.97 -23.75
N GLU A 208 -13.56 -15.81 -24.32
CA GLU A 208 -12.99 -15.75 -25.67
C GLU A 208 -11.62 -16.45 -25.77
N LEU A 209 -10.76 -16.30 -24.76
CA LEU A 209 -9.47 -16.97 -24.71
C LEU A 209 -9.63 -18.49 -24.62
N ARG A 210 -10.57 -18.99 -23.83
CA ARG A 210 -10.87 -20.43 -23.76
C ARG A 210 -11.34 -20.97 -25.10
N ARG A 211 -12.26 -20.28 -25.77
CA ARG A 211 -12.72 -20.66 -27.11
C ARG A 211 -11.58 -20.68 -28.13
N LYS A 212 -10.69 -19.68 -28.11
CA LYS A 212 -9.51 -19.64 -28.99
C LYS A 212 -8.56 -20.81 -28.69
N HIS A 213 -8.37 -21.13 -27.41
CA HIS A 213 -7.55 -22.27 -26.98
C HIS A 213 -8.11 -23.60 -27.48
N GLU A 214 -9.41 -23.83 -27.34
CA GLU A 214 -10.08 -25.05 -27.84
C GLU A 214 -9.90 -25.23 -29.35
N ILE A 215 -10.02 -24.15 -30.13
CA ILE A 215 -9.80 -24.17 -31.59
C ILE A 215 -8.34 -24.51 -31.91
N LEU A 216 -7.38 -23.90 -31.19
CA LEU A 216 -5.95 -24.18 -31.37
C LEU A 216 -5.59 -25.61 -30.98
N GLU A 217 -6.16 -26.13 -29.91
CA GLU A 217 -5.95 -27.50 -29.46
C GLU A 217 -6.47 -28.49 -30.50
N ALA A 218 -7.67 -28.27 -31.04
CA ALA A 218 -8.21 -29.08 -32.13
C ALA A 218 -7.30 -29.05 -33.37
N SER A 219 -6.81 -27.87 -33.77
CA SER A 219 -5.88 -27.72 -34.89
C SER A 219 -4.52 -28.39 -34.63
N HIS A 220 -4.04 -28.36 -33.39
CA HIS A 220 -2.79 -29.03 -33.01
C HIS A 220 -2.95 -30.55 -33.10
N ILE A 221 -4.09 -31.09 -32.65
CA ILE A 221 -4.40 -32.52 -32.75
C ILE A 221 -4.44 -32.96 -34.22
N THR A 222 -5.05 -32.19 -35.12
CA THR A 222 -5.09 -32.54 -36.56
C THR A 222 -3.69 -32.50 -37.17
N GLN A 223 -2.92 -31.44 -36.93
CA GLN A 223 -1.54 -31.34 -37.42
C GLN A 223 -0.63 -32.45 -36.88
N ALA A 224 -0.80 -32.84 -35.61
CA ALA A 224 -0.04 -33.94 -35.03
C ALA A 224 -0.35 -35.29 -35.71
N LYS A 225 -1.62 -35.51 -36.10
CA LYS A 225 -2.01 -36.70 -36.88
C LYS A 225 -1.40 -36.70 -38.27
N GLU A 226 -1.51 -35.59 -39.00
CA GLU A 226 -0.92 -35.43 -40.33
C GLU A 226 0.60 -35.65 -40.31
N ARG A 227 1.30 -35.07 -39.33
CA ARG A 227 2.74 -35.28 -39.14
C ARG A 227 3.08 -36.76 -38.92
N ASN A 228 2.28 -37.47 -38.14
CA ASN A 228 2.50 -38.89 -37.88
C ASN A 228 2.22 -39.76 -39.12
N GLU A 229 1.23 -39.39 -39.93
CA GLU A 229 0.93 -40.05 -41.21
C GLU A 229 2.08 -39.83 -42.21
N LEU A 230 2.53 -38.59 -42.41
CA LEU A 230 3.68 -38.27 -43.25
C LEU A 230 4.95 -38.98 -42.76
N SER A 231 5.17 -39.09 -41.45
CA SER A 231 6.31 -39.82 -40.90
C SER A 231 6.26 -41.32 -41.24
N LYS A 232 5.06 -41.93 -41.25
CA LYS A 232 4.89 -43.32 -41.69
C LYS A 232 5.15 -43.45 -43.19
N GLU A 233 4.61 -42.55 -44.00
CA GLU A 233 4.84 -42.54 -45.46
C GLU A 233 6.33 -42.43 -45.77
N VAL A 234 7.05 -41.52 -45.12
CA VAL A 234 8.51 -41.37 -45.26
C VAL A 234 9.23 -42.69 -44.92
N ALA A 235 8.85 -43.36 -43.83
CA ALA A 235 9.44 -44.64 -43.47
C ALA A 235 9.17 -45.73 -44.53
N THR A 236 7.96 -45.79 -45.09
CA THR A 236 7.64 -46.71 -46.19
C THR A 236 8.44 -46.41 -47.44
N LEU A 237 8.57 -45.13 -47.82
CA LEU A 237 9.36 -44.71 -48.98
C LEU A 237 10.84 -45.07 -48.78
N GLN A 238 11.41 -44.85 -47.61
CA GLN A 238 12.78 -45.26 -47.29
C GLN A 238 13.01 -46.78 -47.46
N GLN A 239 12.03 -47.60 -47.03
CA GLN A 239 12.09 -49.05 -47.25
C GLN A 239 12.02 -49.40 -48.74
N THR A 240 11.11 -48.78 -49.51
CA THR A 240 11.01 -49.02 -50.96
C THR A 240 12.29 -48.62 -51.70
N VAL A 241 12.91 -47.48 -51.34
CA VAL A 241 14.19 -47.04 -51.92
C VAL A 241 15.29 -48.06 -51.63
N THR A 242 15.33 -48.59 -50.41
CA THR A 242 16.32 -49.61 -50.02
C THR A 242 16.15 -50.90 -50.83
N LEU A 243 14.91 -51.33 -51.09
CA LEU A 243 14.63 -52.48 -51.95
C LEU A 243 15.05 -52.21 -53.41
N LEU A 244 14.67 -51.07 -53.97
CA LEU A 244 15.05 -50.69 -55.33
C LEU A 244 16.57 -50.57 -55.51
N GLN A 245 17.30 -50.13 -54.48
CA GLN A 245 18.77 -50.12 -54.48
C GLN A 245 19.34 -51.54 -54.60
N LYS A 246 18.78 -52.51 -53.85
CA LYS A 246 19.19 -53.93 -53.96
C LYS A 246 18.88 -54.50 -55.34
N ASP A 247 17.71 -54.21 -55.90
CA ASP A 247 17.33 -54.65 -57.24
C ASP A 247 18.26 -54.06 -58.31
N LYS A 248 18.58 -52.76 -58.19
CA LYS A 248 19.56 -52.09 -59.07
C LYS A 248 20.93 -52.75 -58.98
N GLU A 249 21.42 -53.06 -57.77
CA GLU A 249 22.69 -53.76 -57.58
C GLU A 249 22.67 -55.16 -58.20
N TYR A 250 21.58 -55.91 -58.03
CA TYR A 250 21.41 -57.23 -58.62
C TYR A 250 21.44 -57.18 -60.14
N LEU A 251 20.65 -56.29 -60.76
CA LEU A 251 20.63 -56.12 -62.21
C LEU A 251 21.97 -55.64 -62.76
N ASN A 252 22.67 -54.75 -62.04
CA ASN A 252 24.01 -54.32 -62.44
C ASN A 252 25.01 -55.49 -62.45
N ARG A 253 24.96 -56.38 -61.45
CA ARG A 253 25.81 -57.59 -61.45
C ARG A 253 25.49 -58.50 -62.64
N GLN A 254 24.21 -58.73 -62.91
CA GLN A 254 23.78 -59.54 -64.05
C GLN A 254 24.21 -58.93 -65.39
N ASN A 255 24.09 -57.61 -65.54
CA ASN A 255 24.50 -56.91 -66.75
C ASN A 255 26.03 -57.01 -66.95
N MET A 256 26.81 -56.87 -65.88
CA MET A 256 28.26 -57.07 -65.93
C MET A 256 28.63 -58.50 -66.37
N GLU A 257 27.98 -59.52 -65.80
CA GLU A 257 28.17 -60.92 -66.22
C GLU A 257 27.85 -61.15 -67.69
N LEU A 258 26.74 -60.60 -68.18
CA LEU A 258 26.35 -60.69 -69.59
C LEU A 258 27.34 -59.94 -70.49
N SER A 259 27.79 -58.76 -70.09
CA SER A 259 28.78 -57.97 -70.84
C SER A 259 30.09 -58.73 -71.00
N VAL A 260 30.57 -59.38 -69.93
CA VAL A 260 31.77 -60.23 -69.98
C VAL A 260 31.58 -61.44 -70.91
N ARG A 261 30.39 -62.08 -70.88
CA ARG A 261 30.07 -63.19 -71.80
C ARG A 261 30.02 -62.74 -73.25
N CYS A 262 29.39 -61.59 -73.53
CA CYS A 262 29.35 -61.01 -74.87
C CYS A 262 30.77 -60.76 -75.40
N ALA A 263 31.63 -60.11 -74.60
CA ALA A 263 33.02 -59.88 -74.98
C ALA A 263 33.78 -61.20 -75.29
N HIS A 264 33.54 -62.26 -74.51
CA HIS A 264 34.13 -63.58 -74.78
C HIS A 264 33.66 -64.20 -76.10
N GLU A 265 32.37 -64.09 -76.42
CA GLU A 265 31.84 -64.62 -77.68
C GLU A 265 32.26 -63.76 -78.88
N GLU A 266 32.39 -62.43 -78.70
CA GLU A 266 32.97 -61.52 -79.69
C GLU A 266 34.42 -61.90 -80.01
N ASP A 267 35.28 -62.07 -78.99
CA ASP A 267 36.66 -62.55 -79.15
C ASP A 267 36.72 -63.90 -79.90
N ARG A 268 35.81 -64.82 -79.56
CA ARG A 268 35.72 -66.12 -80.21
C ARG A 268 35.31 -66.00 -81.68
N LEU A 269 34.36 -65.13 -81.98
CA LEU A 269 33.89 -64.86 -83.33
C LEU A 269 35.00 -64.23 -84.17
N GLU A 270 35.75 -63.27 -83.63
CA GLU A 270 36.92 -62.69 -84.29
C GLU A 270 37.97 -63.75 -84.62
N ARG A 271 38.29 -64.65 -83.68
CA ARG A 271 39.22 -65.77 -83.94
C ARG A 271 38.72 -66.70 -85.05
N LEU A 272 37.43 -67.04 -85.05
CA LEU A 272 36.83 -67.87 -86.10
C LEU A 272 36.81 -67.17 -87.47
N GLN A 273 36.56 -65.85 -87.50
CA GLN A 273 36.65 -65.06 -88.72
C GLN A 273 38.08 -65.04 -89.27
N ALA A 274 39.08 -64.83 -88.41
CA ALA A 274 40.49 -64.88 -88.81
C ALA A 274 40.86 -66.24 -89.42
N GLN A 275 40.45 -67.34 -88.76
CA GLN A 275 40.64 -68.70 -89.29
C GLN A 275 39.93 -68.90 -90.64
N LEU A 276 38.71 -68.38 -90.79
CA LEU A 276 37.97 -68.45 -92.05
C LEU A 276 38.74 -67.72 -93.17
N GLU A 277 39.21 -66.50 -92.93
CA GLU A 277 39.98 -65.74 -93.93
C GLU A 277 41.30 -66.44 -94.29
N GLU A 278 42.00 -67.02 -93.31
CA GLU A 278 43.20 -67.83 -93.56
C GLU A 278 42.90 -69.05 -94.45
N THR A 279 41.80 -69.76 -94.19
CA THR A 279 41.40 -70.89 -95.05
C THR A 279 40.97 -70.46 -96.45
N LYS A 280 40.31 -69.29 -96.59
CA LYS A 280 39.97 -68.73 -97.91
C LYS A 280 41.24 -68.39 -98.70
N LYS A 281 42.20 -67.74 -98.06
CA LYS A 281 43.49 -67.40 -98.66
C LYS A 281 44.27 -68.65 -99.07
N ALA A 282 44.36 -69.65 -98.20
CA ALA A 282 45.01 -70.92 -98.52
C ALA A 282 44.34 -71.62 -99.72
N ARG A 283 43.00 -71.55 -99.81
CA ARG A 283 42.25 -72.06 -100.97
C ARG A 283 42.53 -71.26 -102.24
N GLU A 284 42.58 -69.92 -102.17
CA GLU A 284 42.95 -69.05 -103.30
C GLU A 284 44.37 -69.35 -103.79
N GLU A 285 45.35 -69.46 -102.90
CA GLU A 285 46.72 -69.85 -103.22
C GLU A 285 46.79 -71.22 -103.91
N MET A 286 45.98 -72.19 -103.48
CA MET A 286 45.89 -73.51 -104.14
C MET A 286 45.24 -73.41 -105.53
N TYR A 287 44.21 -72.58 -105.69
CA TYR A 287 43.61 -72.32 -107.00
C TYR A 287 44.59 -71.62 -107.95
N GLU A 288 45.35 -70.64 -107.47
CA GLU A 288 46.41 -69.99 -108.26
C GLU A 288 47.48 -71.00 -108.70
N LYS A 289 47.96 -71.85 -107.79
CA LYS A 289 48.90 -72.95 -108.12
C LYS A 289 48.32 -73.91 -109.16
N TYR A 290 47.04 -74.24 -109.05
CA TYR A 290 46.36 -75.08 -110.04
C TYR A 290 46.26 -74.39 -111.42
N VAL A 291 45.84 -73.13 -111.47
CA VAL A 291 45.71 -72.37 -112.72
C VAL A 291 47.07 -72.20 -113.39
N THR A 292 48.08 -71.78 -112.63
CA THR A 292 49.47 -71.66 -113.14
C THR A 292 50.00 -72.99 -113.67
N SER A 293 49.77 -74.10 -112.96
CA SER A 293 50.15 -75.43 -113.44
C SER A 293 49.39 -75.82 -114.72
N ARG A 294 48.08 -75.58 -114.79
CA ARG A 294 47.25 -75.85 -115.98
C ARG A 294 47.72 -75.03 -117.18
N ASP A 295 47.98 -73.74 -116.99
CA ASP A 295 48.42 -72.83 -118.05
C ASP A 295 49.84 -73.18 -118.53
N HIS A 296 50.72 -73.58 -117.61
CA HIS A 296 52.04 -74.13 -117.94
C HIS A 296 51.93 -75.35 -118.86
N TYR A 297 51.11 -76.34 -118.49
CA TYR A 297 50.88 -77.51 -119.35
C TYR A 297 50.22 -77.15 -120.68
N LYS A 298 49.25 -76.22 -120.68
CA LYS A 298 48.63 -75.73 -121.93
C LYS A 298 49.67 -75.15 -122.88
N ILE A 299 50.55 -74.27 -122.38
CA ILE A 299 51.63 -73.67 -123.17
C ILE A 299 52.59 -74.76 -123.68
N GLU A 300 52.95 -75.74 -122.85
CA GLU A 300 53.79 -76.87 -123.29
C GLU A 300 53.13 -77.68 -124.41
N TYR A 301 51.82 -77.93 -124.34
CA TYR A 301 51.07 -78.61 -125.40
C TYR A 301 50.96 -77.76 -126.68
N GLU A 302 50.69 -76.45 -126.55
CA GLU A 302 50.65 -75.52 -127.69
C GLU A 302 52.01 -75.43 -128.38
N ASN A 303 53.12 -75.36 -127.62
CA ASN A 303 54.47 -75.37 -128.16
C ASN A 303 54.78 -76.68 -128.89
N LYS A 304 54.44 -77.84 -128.31
CA LYS A 304 54.62 -79.14 -128.99
C LYS A 304 53.85 -79.20 -130.31
N LEU A 305 52.60 -78.72 -130.31
CA LEU A 305 51.78 -78.69 -131.52
C LEU A 305 52.37 -77.72 -132.58
N GLN A 306 52.89 -76.58 -132.13
CA GLN A 306 53.54 -75.62 -133.00
C GLN A 306 54.84 -76.19 -133.61
N ASP A 307 55.65 -76.88 -132.81
CA ASP A 307 56.86 -77.59 -133.28
C ASP A 307 56.49 -78.70 -134.29
N GLU A 308 55.42 -79.46 -134.06
CA GLU A 308 54.92 -80.47 -134.99
C GLU A 308 54.43 -79.84 -136.31
N LEU A 309 53.68 -78.74 -136.25
CA LEU A 309 53.23 -78.00 -137.42
C LEU A 309 54.41 -77.41 -138.21
N GLU A 310 55.45 -76.93 -137.53
CA GLU A 310 56.65 -76.41 -138.15
C GLU A 310 57.48 -77.52 -138.82
N GLN A 311 57.58 -78.69 -138.19
CA GLN A 311 58.15 -79.88 -138.83
C GLN A 311 57.39 -80.30 -140.09
N ILE A 312 56.06 -80.29 -140.05
CA ILE A 312 55.23 -80.58 -141.23
C ILE A 312 55.52 -79.54 -142.31
N ARG A 313 55.47 -78.24 -141.97
CA ARG A 313 55.81 -77.16 -142.92
C ARG A 313 57.16 -77.36 -143.57
N LEU A 314 58.21 -77.67 -142.80
CA LEU A 314 59.55 -77.94 -143.28
C LEU A 314 59.59 -79.13 -144.24
N LYS A 315 58.94 -80.26 -143.88
CA LYS A 315 58.84 -81.43 -144.76
C LYS A 315 58.12 -81.10 -146.06
N THR A 316 56.98 -80.42 -146.01
CA THR A 316 56.25 -80.00 -147.20
C THR A 316 57.08 -79.05 -148.07
N HIS A 317 57.87 -78.15 -147.45
CA HIS A 317 58.76 -77.26 -148.21
C HIS A 317 59.86 -78.05 -148.94
N GLN A 318 60.44 -79.05 -148.27
CA GLN A 318 61.42 -79.95 -148.88
C GLN A 318 60.81 -80.76 -150.05
N GLU A 319 59.59 -81.26 -149.91
CA GLU A 319 58.87 -81.95 -150.99
C GLU A 319 58.60 -81.03 -152.19
N ILE A 320 58.23 -79.77 -151.94
CA ILE A 320 58.03 -78.76 -153.00
C ILE A 320 59.34 -78.48 -153.75
N GLU A 321 60.47 -78.36 -153.05
CA GLU A 321 61.78 -78.20 -153.69
C GLU A 321 62.17 -79.42 -154.53
N GLN A 322 61.91 -80.63 -154.04
CA GLN A 322 62.13 -81.86 -154.82
C GLN A 322 61.29 -81.87 -156.10
N LEU A 323 60.01 -81.49 -156.04
CA LEU A 323 59.13 -81.38 -157.21
C LEU A 323 59.61 -80.30 -158.21
N ARG A 324 60.11 -79.16 -157.71
CA ARG A 324 60.70 -78.10 -158.55
C ARG A 324 61.95 -78.58 -159.26
N ASN A 325 62.83 -79.29 -158.57
CA ASN A 325 64.06 -79.84 -159.16
C ASN A 325 63.74 -80.93 -160.20
N ALA A 326 62.80 -81.83 -159.90
CA ALA A 326 62.34 -82.85 -160.84
C ALA A 326 61.70 -82.24 -162.10
N SER A 327 60.88 -81.19 -161.96
CA SER A 327 60.34 -80.46 -163.12
C SER A 327 61.44 -79.83 -163.96
N LYS A 328 62.47 -79.25 -163.33
CA LYS A 328 63.60 -78.62 -164.03
C LYS A 328 64.41 -79.63 -164.86
N GLU A 329 64.65 -80.83 -164.34
CA GLU A 329 65.31 -81.91 -165.09
C GLU A 329 64.49 -82.38 -166.30
N ILE A 330 63.15 -82.44 -166.19
CA ILE A 330 62.27 -82.82 -167.30
C ILE A 330 62.38 -81.78 -168.43
N TYR A 331 62.32 -80.47 -168.09
CA TYR A 331 62.48 -79.39 -169.07
C TYR A 331 63.86 -79.39 -169.77
N GLU A 332 64.92 -79.77 -169.07
CA GLU A 332 66.27 -79.88 -169.64
C GLU A 332 66.46 -81.10 -170.55
N ARG A 333 65.75 -82.21 -170.28
CA ARG A 333 65.69 -83.38 -171.19
C ARG A 333 64.95 -83.05 -172.49
N GLU A 334 63.83 -82.35 -172.38
CA GLU A 334 63.00 -82.00 -173.54
C GLU A 334 63.73 -81.01 -174.50
N ASN A 335 64.48 -80.06 -173.94
CA ASN A 335 65.31 -79.14 -174.72
C ASN A 335 66.47 -79.82 -175.48
N ARG A 336 67.01 -80.93 -174.96
CA ARG A 336 68.05 -81.71 -175.67
C ARG A 336 67.47 -82.43 -176.90
N ASN A 337 66.31 -83.07 -176.75
CA ASN A 337 65.64 -83.76 -177.85
C ASN A 337 65.28 -82.83 -179.02
N LEU A 338 64.85 -81.60 -178.73
CA LEU A 338 64.53 -80.61 -179.76
C LEU A 338 65.76 -80.11 -180.55
N ARG A 339 66.94 -80.09 -179.92
CA ARG A 339 68.20 -79.72 -180.60
C ARG A 339 68.69 -80.82 -181.54
N GLU A 340 68.58 -82.08 -181.14
CA GLU A 340 68.93 -83.23 -181.98
C GLU A 340 68.00 -83.40 -183.19
N ALA A 341 66.69 -83.15 -183.02
CA ALA A 341 65.73 -83.18 -184.13
C ALA A 341 66.02 -82.11 -185.20
N ARG A 342 66.47 -80.92 -184.79
CA ARG A 342 66.86 -79.83 -185.69
C ARG A 342 68.12 -80.19 -186.50
N ASP A 343 69.13 -80.75 -185.85
CA ASP A 343 70.42 -81.03 -186.50
C ASP A 343 70.31 -82.19 -187.51
N ASN A 344 69.42 -83.16 -187.28
CA ASN A 344 69.09 -84.20 -188.25
C ASN A 344 68.38 -83.65 -189.51
N ALA A 345 67.46 -82.68 -189.34
CA ALA A 345 66.75 -82.07 -190.48
C ALA A 345 67.69 -81.23 -191.39
N MET A 346 68.71 -80.59 -190.80
CA MET A 346 69.73 -79.85 -191.55
C MET A 346 70.61 -80.77 -192.40
N ALA A 347 71.01 -81.94 -191.86
CA ALA A 347 71.83 -82.92 -192.57
C ALA A 347 71.11 -83.62 -193.75
N GLU A 348 69.77 -83.60 -193.77
CA GLU A 348 68.94 -84.16 -194.84
C GLU A 348 68.76 -83.17 -196.00
N LYS A 349 68.66 -81.86 -195.67
CA LYS A 349 68.64 -80.76 -196.64
C LYS A 349 69.94 -80.70 -197.45
N ASP A 350 71.10 -80.82 -196.80
CA ASP A 350 72.39 -80.70 -197.49
C ASP A 350 72.66 -81.89 -198.45
N ARG A 351 72.07 -83.06 -198.20
CA ARG A 351 72.09 -84.20 -199.14
C ARG A 351 71.22 -83.97 -200.38
N ALA A 352 70.09 -83.28 -200.25
CA ALA A 352 69.21 -82.96 -201.37
C ALA A 352 69.84 -81.93 -202.34
N VAL A 353 70.57 -80.94 -201.80
CA VAL A 353 71.24 -79.89 -202.60
C VAL A 353 72.41 -80.45 -203.43
N MET A 354 73.13 -81.44 -202.92
CA MET A 354 74.19 -82.12 -203.68
C MET A 354 73.64 -82.96 -204.84
N ALA A 355 72.49 -83.61 -204.65
CA ALA A 355 71.83 -84.38 -205.72
C ALA A 355 71.28 -83.49 -206.85
N GLU A 356 70.88 -82.25 -206.55
CA GLU A 356 70.43 -81.26 -207.53
C GLU A 356 71.59 -80.74 -208.39
N LYS A 357 72.77 -80.54 -207.80
CA LYS A 357 73.99 -80.13 -208.51
C LYS A 357 74.49 -81.19 -209.51
N ASP A 358 74.46 -82.46 -209.12
CA ASP A 358 74.84 -83.59 -210.00
C ASP A 358 73.86 -83.81 -211.17
N ALA A 359 72.59 -83.42 -211.02
CA ALA A 359 71.58 -83.50 -212.07
C ALA A 359 71.75 -82.36 -213.11
N LEU A 360 72.19 -81.18 -212.66
CA LEU A 360 72.46 -80.02 -213.52
C LEU A 360 73.73 -80.21 -214.37
N GLU A 361 74.82 -80.75 -213.80
CA GLU A 361 76.05 -81.01 -214.56
C GLU A 361 75.86 -82.08 -215.67
N LYS A 362 74.92 -83.01 -215.50
CA LYS A 362 74.54 -83.99 -216.54
C LYS A 362 73.64 -83.41 -217.63
N HIS A 363 72.90 -82.34 -217.35
CA HIS A 363 72.05 -81.68 -218.35
C HIS A 363 72.88 -80.78 -219.29
N ASP A 364 73.91 -80.11 -218.78
CA ASP A 364 74.69 -79.18 -219.60
C ASP A 364 75.73 -79.87 -220.51
N GLN A 365 76.15 -81.10 -220.18
CA GLN A 365 76.96 -81.92 -221.11
C GLN A 365 76.18 -82.47 -222.32
N LEU A 366 74.86 -82.30 -222.38
CA LEU A 366 74.01 -82.74 -223.49
C LEU A 366 73.64 -81.62 -224.50
N LEU A 367 74.07 -80.37 -224.26
CA LEU A 367 73.77 -79.22 -225.13
C LEU A 367 74.98 -78.71 -225.93
N ASP A 368 76.00 -79.55 -226.11
CA ASP A 368 77.14 -79.35 -227.03
C ASP A 368 76.92 -80.04 -228.40
N ARG A 369 75.75 -79.83 -229.03
CA ARG A 369 75.53 -80.11 -230.46
C ARG A 369 74.67 -79.08 -231.16
#